data_AF-A0A0D0C5P5-F1
#
_entry.id   AF-A0A0D0C5P5-F1
#
_cell.length_a   1.000
_cell.length_b   1.000
_cell.length_c   1.000
_cell.angle_alpha   90.00
_cell.angle_beta   90.00
_cell.angle_gamma   90.00
#
_symmetry.space_group_name_H-M   'P 1'
#
loop_
_entity.id
_entity.type
_entity.pdbx_description
1 polymer ?
#
loop_
_entity_poly.entity_id
_entity_poly.type
_entity_poly.pdbx_seq_one_letter_code
_entity_poly.pdbx_strand_id
1 'polypeptide(L)'
;MKVDRYLRGELDETKLYSIMNYALTKHTDILEEAGCETTVFPQLRIRWNPDDPQDKRNIIPDMGLGFLLVDGRLILQGGAELKKATERMRDQPDPSVLQRDSDVIISVTQAGVQASDQIKAAIKSGMLPSDKKITWIVMIGPYFILKRWNPFTADELQTRGHRPNDSGEVKAAEALKKSKESRANIKETMYRLGTPEAAIALHNYITKGGVF
;
A
#
# COMPACT_ATOMS: atom_id res chain seq x y z
N MET A 1 22.36 -4.40 4.08
CA MET A 1 21.11 -5.18 3.96
C MET A 1 21.14 -5.94 2.62
N LYS A 2 20.83 -7.26 2.57
CA LYS A 2 20.92 -8.12 1.37
C LYS A 2 19.91 -7.80 0.24
N VAL A 3 19.22 -6.66 0.30
CA VAL A 3 18.15 -6.28 -0.65
C VAL A 3 18.70 -5.99 -2.04
N ASP A 4 19.90 -5.39 -2.14
CA ASP A 4 20.55 -5.08 -3.42
C ASP A 4 20.74 -6.28 -4.35
N ARG A 5 20.83 -7.50 -3.80
CA ARG A 5 20.94 -8.72 -4.61
C ARG A 5 19.60 -9.11 -5.25
N TYR A 6 18.48 -8.82 -4.60
CA TYR A 6 17.13 -9.12 -5.10
C TYR A 6 16.61 -8.06 -6.08
N LEU A 7 17.21 -6.86 -6.07
CA LEU A 7 16.89 -5.77 -6.99
C LEU A 7 17.60 -5.86 -8.36
N ARG A 8 18.57 -6.76 -8.51
CA ARG A 8 19.33 -6.97 -9.76
C ARG A 8 18.63 -8.04 -10.61
N GLY A 9 17.54 -7.68 -11.27
CA GLY A 9 16.78 -8.54 -12.19
C GLY A 9 15.42 -7.94 -12.57
N GLU A 10 14.66 -8.60 -13.45
CA GLU A 10 13.26 -8.20 -13.68
C GLU A 10 12.46 -8.33 -12.38
N LEU A 11 11.95 -7.20 -11.88
CA LEU A 11 11.07 -7.12 -10.72
C LEU A 11 9.62 -7.32 -11.18
N ASP A 12 9.21 -8.59 -11.17
CA ASP A 12 7.79 -8.95 -11.22
C ASP A 12 7.11 -8.73 -9.85
N GLU A 13 5.78 -8.78 -9.84
CA GLU A 13 5.00 -8.55 -8.62
C GLU A 13 5.37 -9.54 -7.51
N THR A 14 5.62 -10.81 -7.83
CA THR A 14 5.94 -11.86 -6.83
C THR A 14 7.24 -11.56 -6.09
N LYS A 15 8.27 -11.09 -6.79
CA LYS A 15 9.54 -10.67 -6.16
C LYS A 15 9.34 -9.44 -5.28
N LEU A 16 8.48 -8.50 -5.70
CA LEU A 16 8.17 -7.31 -4.91
C LEU A 16 7.43 -7.65 -3.62
N TYR A 17 6.44 -8.55 -3.68
CA TYR A 17 5.80 -9.11 -2.48
C TYR A 17 6.84 -9.73 -1.55
N SER A 18 7.77 -10.52 -2.08
CA SER A 18 8.80 -11.17 -1.27
C SER A 18 9.72 -10.15 -0.59
N ILE A 19 10.12 -9.10 -1.30
CA ILE A 19 10.96 -8.02 -0.76
C ILE A 19 10.22 -7.23 0.31
N MET A 20 8.95 -6.87 0.08
CA MET A 20 8.15 -6.14 1.05
C MET A 20 7.89 -6.97 2.31
N ASN A 21 7.47 -8.23 2.16
CA ASN A 21 7.30 -9.14 3.29
C ASN A 21 8.59 -9.26 4.09
N TYR A 22 9.72 -9.49 3.42
CA TYR A 22 11.01 -9.56 4.09
C TYR A 22 11.34 -8.27 4.85
N ALA A 23 11.12 -7.10 4.24
CA ALA A 23 11.39 -5.82 4.87
C ALA A 23 10.51 -5.59 6.11
N LEU A 24 9.22 -5.91 6.02
CA LEU A 24 8.26 -5.77 7.11
C LEU A 24 8.55 -6.77 8.24
N THR A 25 8.75 -8.05 7.94
CA THR A 25 9.12 -9.08 8.92
C THR A 25 10.41 -8.72 9.66
N LYS A 26 11.45 -8.28 8.94
CA LYS A 26 12.70 -7.85 9.58
C LYS A 26 12.52 -6.67 10.54
N HIS A 27 11.59 -5.76 10.25
CA HIS A 27 11.27 -4.67 11.15
C HIS A 27 10.41 -5.14 12.34
N THR A 28 9.50 -6.10 12.14
CA THR A 28 8.77 -6.74 13.22
C THR A 28 9.71 -7.43 14.20
N ASP A 29 10.69 -8.22 13.73
CA ASP A 29 11.70 -8.87 14.58
C ASP A 29 12.40 -7.84 15.51
N ILE A 30 12.84 -6.70 14.95
CA ILE A 30 13.50 -5.61 15.71
C ILE A 30 12.56 -4.99 16.73
N LEU A 31 11.27 -4.89 16.42
CA LEU A 31 10.27 -4.29 17.29
C LEU A 31 9.84 -5.24 18.41
N GLU A 32 9.76 -6.55 18.15
CA GLU A 32 9.54 -7.56 19.18
C GLU A 32 10.66 -7.55 20.22
N GLU A 33 11.92 -7.43 19.80
CA GLU A 33 13.07 -7.25 20.71
C GLU A 33 12.94 -5.98 21.58
N ALA A 34 12.20 -4.97 21.10
CA ALA A 34 11.90 -3.73 21.81
C ALA A 34 10.55 -3.75 22.57
N GLY A 35 9.87 -4.91 22.67
CA GLY A 35 8.61 -5.09 23.38
C GLY A 35 7.35 -4.63 22.62
N CYS A 36 7.44 -4.46 21.30
CA CYS A 36 6.31 -4.10 20.43
C CYS A 36 5.85 -5.31 19.59
N GLU A 37 4.76 -5.97 20.00
CA GLU A 37 4.18 -7.12 19.29
C GLU A 37 3.40 -6.69 18.05
N THR A 38 4.10 -6.48 16.94
CA THR A 38 3.48 -6.18 15.63
C THR A 38 3.37 -7.45 14.80
N THR A 39 2.41 -7.54 13.89
CA THR A 39 2.33 -8.67 12.96
C THR A 39 2.08 -8.17 11.54
N VAL A 40 2.83 -8.76 10.61
CA VAL A 40 2.58 -8.67 9.17
C VAL A 40 1.58 -9.76 8.81
N PHE A 41 0.40 -9.37 8.37
CA PHE A 41 -0.60 -10.31 7.91
C PHE A 41 -0.43 -10.47 6.40
N PRO A 42 0.06 -11.64 5.91
CA PRO A 42 -0.06 -11.93 4.49
C PRO A 42 -1.55 -11.87 4.16
N GLN A 43 -1.88 -11.31 3.00
CA GLN A 43 -3.22 -11.17 2.44
C GLN A 43 -4.21 -12.16 3.09
N LEU A 44 -5.08 -11.66 3.98
CA LEU A 44 -5.95 -12.50 4.80
C LEU A 44 -6.60 -13.58 3.91
N ARG A 45 -6.35 -14.87 4.21
CA ARG A 45 -7.12 -15.97 3.61
C ARG A 45 -8.49 -16.01 4.28
N ILE A 46 -9.30 -14.99 4.03
CA ILE A 46 -10.72 -15.01 4.37
C ILE A 46 -11.34 -16.01 3.39
N ARG A 47 -12.11 -16.99 3.88
CA ARG A 47 -12.82 -17.96 3.02
C ARG A 47 -13.74 -17.19 2.08
N TRP A 48 -13.27 -16.96 0.85
CA TRP A 48 -14.07 -16.50 -0.27
C TRP A 48 -15.17 -17.52 -0.49
N ASN A 49 -16.42 -17.06 -0.43
CA ASN A 49 -17.57 -17.87 -0.78
C ASN A 49 -18.09 -17.37 -2.13
N PRO A 50 -17.72 -18.02 -3.25
CA PRO A 50 -18.20 -17.61 -4.57
C PRO A 50 -19.73 -17.62 -4.69
N ASP A 51 -20.42 -18.33 -3.79
CA ASP A 51 -21.87 -18.49 -3.80
C ASP A 51 -22.61 -17.42 -2.98
N ASP A 52 -21.90 -16.53 -2.26
CA ASP A 52 -22.51 -15.41 -1.54
C ASP A 52 -22.40 -14.11 -2.38
N PRO A 53 -23.50 -13.62 -2.98
CA PRO A 53 -23.49 -12.38 -3.76
C PRO A 53 -23.25 -11.11 -2.92
N GLN A 54 -23.29 -11.21 -1.59
CA GLN A 54 -22.88 -10.14 -0.68
C GLN A 54 -21.41 -10.22 -0.27
N ASP A 55 -20.70 -11.30 -0.63
CA ASP A 55 -19.27 -11.46 -0.43
C ASP A 55 -18.49 -10.48 -1.34
N LYS A 56 -18.33 -9.27 -0.83
CA LYS A 56 -17.71 -8.12 -1.49
C LYS A 56 -16.20 -8.03 -1.23
N ARG A 57 -15.56 -9.10 -0.74
CA ARG A 57 -14.18 -9.12 -0.20
C ARG A 57 -13.07 -9.14 -1.26
N ASN A 58 -13.34 -8.68 -2.48
CA ASN A 58 -12.32 -8.48 -3.51
C ASN A 58 -11.40 -7.26 -3.26
N ILE A 59 -11.45 -6.63 -2.07
CA ILE A 59 -10.82 -5.35 -1.72
C ILE A 59 -10.02 -5.49 -0.41
N ILE A 60 -9.08 -6.42 -0.37
CA ILE A 60 -8.17 -6.62 0.77
C ILE A 60 -6.80 -6.07 0.35
N PRO A 61 -6.05 -5.38 1.24
CA PRO A 61 -4.67 -5.03 0.95
C PRO A 61 -3.84 -6.23 0.54
N ASP A 62 -2.85 -5.95 -0.30
CA ASP A 62 -1.78 -6.89 -0.62
C ASP A 62 -1.10 -7.40 0.66
N MET A 63 -0.95 -6.52 1.66
CA MET A 63 -0.49 -6.87 3.01
C MET A 63 -1.21 -6.04 4.07
N GLY A 64 -1.77 -6.70 5.08
CA GLY A 64 -2.31 -6.03 6.27
C GLY A 64 -1.22 -5.84 7.33
N LEU A 65 -1.23 -4.69 8.01
CA LEU A 65 -0.32 -4.41 9.12
C LEU A 65 -1.13 -4.05 10.36
N GLY A 66 -0.83 -4.71 11.48
CA GLY A 66 -1.58 -4.51 12.71
C GLY A 66 -1.03 -5.27 13.91
N PHE A 67 -1.86 -5.37 14.93
CA PHE A 67 -1.54 -6.01 16.20
C PHE A 67 -2.47 -7.20 16.43
N LEU A 68 -1.91 -8.30 16.93
CA LEU A 68 -2.69 -9.38 17.51
C LEU A 68 -2.79 -9.12 19.01
N LEU A 69 -4.01 -8.97 19.52
CA LEU A 69 -4.23 -8.82 20.96
C LEU A 69 -4.15 -10.18 21.65
N VAL A 70 -3.89 -10.16 22.96
CA VAL A 70 -3.81 -11.38 23.81
C VAL A 70 -5.09 -12.22 23.74
N ASP A 71 -6.24 -11.60 23.46
CA ASP A 71 -7.54 -12.27 23.29
C ASP A 71 -7.80 -12.79 21.86
N GLY A 72 -6.82 -12.70 20.96
CA GLY A 72 -6.89 -13.16 19.58
C GLY A 72 -7.61 -12.19 18.64
N ARG A 73 -8.07 -11.02 19.11
CA ARG A 73 -8.61 -9.98 18.22
C ARG A 73 -7.48 -9.30 17.44
N LEU A 74 -7.82 -8.88 16.23
CA LEU A 74 -6.92 -8.18 15.32
C LEU A 74 -7.29 -6.71 15.24
N ILE A 75 -6.32 -5.82 15.43
CA ILE A 75 -6.46 -4.39 15.17
C ILE A 75 -5.59 -4.05 13.97
N LEU A 76 -6.22 -3.62 12.87
CA LEU A 76 -5.49 -3.15 11.71
C LEU A 76 -4.97 -1.73 11.99
N GLN A 77 -3.71 -1.49 11.68
CA GLN A 77 -3.08 -0.17 11.73
C GLN A 77 -2.99 0.48 10.35
N GLY A 78 -2.95 -0.35 9.31
CA GLY A 78 -2.95 0.05 7.92
C GLY A 78 -2.63 -1.13 7.02
N GLY A 79 -2.01 -0.85 5.88
CA GLY A 79 -1.62 -1.87 4.93
C GLY A 79 -0.64 -1.34 3.90
N ALA A 80 -0.26 -2.24 3.00
CA ALA A 80 0.55 -1.93 1.83
C ALA A 80 -0.21 -2.32 0.56
N GLU A 81 -0.07 -1.48 -0.47
CA GLU A 81 -0.48 -1.76 -1.85
C GLU A 81 0.78 -1.76 -2.72
N LEU A 82 0.93 -2.80 -3.55
CA LEU A 82 2.10 -2.99 -4.40
C LEU A 82 1.73 -2.91 -5.88
N LYS A 83 2.63 -2.34 -6.67
CA LYS A 83 2.60 -2.36 -8.14
C LYS A 83 3.98 -2.66 -8.71
N LYS A 84 3.97 -3.22 -9.92
CA LYS A 84 5.17 -3.57 -10.68
C LYS A 84 6.11 -2.37 -10.84
N ALA A 85 7.42 -2.66 -10.89
CA ALA A 85 8.44 -1.67 -11.22
C ALA A 85 8.30 -1.18 -12.68
N THR A 86 8.60 0.09 -12.92
CA THR A 86 8.75 0.64 -14.27
C THR A 86 10.18 0.47 -14.76
N GLU A 87 10.43 0.51 -16.07
CA GLU A 87 11.79 0.37 -16.63
C GLU A 87 12.76 1.44 -16.10
N ARG A 88 12.24 2.64 -15.79
CA ARG A 88 12.98 3.75 -15.19
C ARG A 88 13.60 3.41 -13.83
N MET A 89 13.11 2.37 -13.15
CA MET A 89 13.61 1.94 -11.84
C MET A 89 14.78 0.95 -11.92
N ARG A 90 15.15 0.47 -13.12
CA ARG A 90 16.17 -0.57 -13.32
C ARG A 90 17.50 -0.23 -12.65
N ASP A 91 17.98 1.00 -12.86
CA ASP A 91 19.25 1.47 -12.32
C ASP A 91 19.10 2.15 -10.95
N GLN A 92 17.94 1.98 -10.31
CA GLN A 92 17.62 2.48 -8.99
C GLN A 92 17.95 3.98 -8.83
N PRO A 93 17.40 4.86 -9.68
CA PRO A 93 17.69 6.30 -9.62
C PRO A 93 17.29 6.91 -8.28
N ASP A 94 17.75 8.13 -8.02
CA ASP A 94 17.31 8.90 -6.86
C ASP A 94 15.78 9.06 -6.86
N PRO A 95 15.09 8.91 -5.70
CA PRO A 95 13.64 9.04 -5.62
C PRO A 95 13.08 10.35 -6.22
N SER A 96 13.82 11.46 -6.15
CA SER A 96 13.39 12.75 -6.70
C SER A 96 13.21 12.74 -8.21
N VAL A 97 13.93 11.87 -8.92
CA VAL A 97 13.81 11.67 -10.37
C VAL A 97 12.48 10.98 -10.69
N LEU A 98 12.11 9.97 -9.90
CA LEU A 98 10.90 9.17 -10.12
C LEU A 98 9.62 9.90 -9.71
N GLN A 99 9.68 10.85 -8.76
CA GLN A 99 8.52 11.65 -8.36
C GLN A 99 7.91 12.51 -9.46
N ARG A 100 8.66 12.71 -10.56
CA ARG A 100 8.25 13.48 -11.76
C ARG A 100 8.03 12.60 -12.97
N ASP A 101 8.25 11.29 -12.85
CA ASP A 101 8.10 10.36 -13.96
C ASP A 101 6.61 10.01 -14.15
N SER A 102 6.11 10.16 -15.38
CA SER A 102 4.69 9.99 -15.68
C SER A 102 4.18 8.58 -15.40
N ASP A 103 4.98 7.56 -15.68
CA ASP A 103 4.56 6.16 -15.51
C ASP A 103 4.52 5.81 -14.02
N VAL A 104 5.46 6.35 -13.25
CA VAL A 104 5.46 6.23 -11.78
C VAL A 104 4.28 6.97 -11.17
N ILE A 105 3.99 8.20 -11.61
CA ILE A 105 2.84 8.99 -11.14
C ILE A 105 1.52 8.24 -11.40
N ILE A 106 1.35 7.68 -12.60
CA ILE A 106 0.16 6.89 -12.95
C ILE A 106 0.06 5.67 -12.03
N SER A 107 1.16 4.94 -11.85
CA SER A 107 1.18 3.73 -11.01
C SER A 107 0.86 4.04 -9.54
N VAL A 108 1.42 5.13 -8.99
CA VAL A 108 1.10 5.62 -7.63
C VAL A 108 -0.35 6.02 -7.52
N THR A 109 -0.92 6.67 -8.54
CA THR A 109 -2.32 7.10 -8.53
C THR A 109 -3.26 5.91 -8.55
N GLN A 110 -3.00 4.92 -9.41
CA GLN A 110 -3.77 3.68 -9.48
C GLN A 110 -3.72 2.89 -8.16
N ALA A 111 -2.52 2.71 -7.59
CA ALA A 111 -2.35 2.10 -6.28
C ALA A 111 -3.06 2.89 -5.17
N GLY A 112 -3.04 4.23 -5.24
CA GLY A 112 -3.74 5.10 -4.31
C GLY A 112 -5.27 4.94 -4.35
N VAL A 113 -5.86 4.72 -5.54
CA VAL A 113 -7.30 4.42 -5.66
C VAL A 113 -7.63 3.08 -5.02
N GLN A 114 -6.81 2.05 -5.27
CA GLN A 114 -7.01 0.72 -4.70
C GLN A 114 -6.85 0.71 -3.17
N ALA A 115 -5.81 1.36 -2.65
CA ALA A 115 -5.61 1.55 -1.21
C ALA A 115 -6.78 2.29 -0.57
N SER A 116 -7.29 3.34 -1.21
CA SER A 116 -8.48 4.08 -0.75
C SER A 116 -9.69 3.15 -0.61
N ASP A 117 -9.96 2.30 -1.59
CA ASP A 117 -11.07 1.35 -1.53
C ASP A 117 -10.90 0.33 -0.40
N GLN A 118 -9.68 -0.17 -0.18
CA GLN A 118 -9.36 -1.09 0.92
C GLN A 118 -9.55 -0.44 2.29
N ILE A 119 -9.10 0.80 2.46
CA ILE A 119 -9.27 1.55 3.71
C ILE A 119 -10.77 1.71 4.02
N LYS A 120 -11.57 2.13 3.03
CA LYS A 120 -13.03 2.26 3.21
C LYS A 120 -13.69 0.92 3.59
N ALA A 121 -13.28 -0.18 2.96
CA ALA A 121 -13.80 -1.51 3.29
C ALA A 121 -13.43 -1.94 4.72
N ALA A 122 -12.20 -1.68 5.14
CA ALA A 122 -11.73 -1.97 6.50
C ALA A 122 -12.44 -1.11 7.56
N ILE A 123 -12.70 0.18 7.27
CA ILE A 123 -13.51 1.06 8.14
C ILE A 123 -14.94 0.51 8.29
N LYS A 124 -15.61 0.17 7.18
CA LYS A 124 -16.97 -0.41 7.23
C LYS A 124 -17.05 -1.73 8.00
N SER A 125 -15.96 -2.47 8.02
CA SER A 125 -15.85 -3.75 8.73
C SER A 125 -15.40 -3.58 10.19
N GLY A 126 -15.23 -2.35 10.68
CA GLY A 126 -14.80 -2.04 12.04
C GLY A 126 -13.32 -2.37 12.33
N MET A 127 -12.51 -2.64 11.30
CA MET A 127 -11.10 -2.99 11.44
C MET A 127 -10.19 -1.77 11.50
N LEU A 128 -10.65 -0.63 10.96
CA LEU A 128 -9.98 0.67 11.06
C LEU A 128 -10.94 1.71 11.63
N PRO A 129 -10.44 2.71 12.38
CA PRO A 129 -11.26 3.82 12.86
C PRO A 129 -11.74 4.70 11.70
N SER A 130 -13.00 5.15 11.78
CA SER A 130 -13.60 6.05 10.78
C SER A 130 -13.24 7.53 10.98
N ASP A 131 -12.80 7.91 12.17
CA ASP A 131 -12.61 9.29 12.62
C ASP A 131 -11.14 9.73 12.65
N LYS A 132 -10.21 8.85 12.29
CA LYS A 132 -8.77 9.11 12.30
C LYS A 132 -8.17 9.13 10.90
N LYS A 133 -7.04 9.80 10.77
CA LYS A 133 -6.24 9.75 9.54
C LYS A 133 -5.62 8.37 9.40
N ILE A 134 -5.75 7.78 8.22
CA ILE A 134 -5.17 6.47 7.92
C ILE A 134 -3.93 6.66 7.04
N THR A 135 -2.84 5.99 7.38
CA THR A 135 -1.61 5.95 6.57
C THR A 135 -1.46 4.57 5.93
N TRP A 136 -1.16 4.54 4.64
CA TRP A 136 -0.96 3.32 3.86
C TRP A 136 0.37 3.39 3.13
N ILE A 137 1.03 2.25 3.00
CA ILE A 137 2.23 2.12 2.18
C ILE A 137 1.77 1.92 0.74
N VAL A 138 2.24 2.77 -0.18
CA VAL A 138 2.06 2.58 -1.62
C VAL A 138 3.42 2.35 -2.24
N MET A 139 3.66 1.14 -2.76
CA MET A 139 4.95 0.70 -3.27
C MET A 139 4.89 0.45 -4.77
N ILE A 140 5.80 1.08 -5.52
CA ILE A 140 5.99 0.88 -6.96
C ILE A 140 7.43 0.41 -7.16
N GLY A 141 7.61 -0.85 -7.58
CA GLY A 141 8.95 -1.45 -7.61
C GLY A 141 9.63 -1.36 -6.23
N PRO A 142 10.92 -1.01 -6.14
CA PRO A 142 11.62 -0.90 -4.85
C PRO A 142 11.41 0.43 -4.12
N TYR A 143 10.49 1.27 -4.60
CA TYR A 143 10.21 2.58 -4.02
C TYR A 143 8.85 2.60 -3.35
N PHE A 144 8.70 3.35 -2.27
CA PHE A 144 7.42 3.51 -1.62
C PHE A 144 7.18 4.95 -1.15
N ILE A 145 5.91 5.28 -0.99
CA ILE A 145 5.44 6.47 -0.30
C ILE A 145 4.56 6.06 0.88
N LEU A 146 4.53 6.92 1.90
CA LEU A 146 3.55 6.83 2.98
C LEU A 146 2.39 7.77 2.67
N LYS A 147 1.37 7.25 2.01
CA LYS A 147 0.20 8.04 1.61
C LYS A 147 -0.76 8.17 2.78
N ARG A 148 -1.33 9.35 2.96
CA ARG A 148 -2.21 9.67 4.09
C ARG A 148 -3.59 10.08 3.60
N TRP A 149 -4.62 9.50 4.19
CA TRP A 149 -6.01 9.86 3.96
C TRP A 149 -6.56 10.53 5.21
N ASN A 150 -7.32 11.60 5.01
CA ASN A 150 -8.15 12.18 6.07
C ASN A 150 -9.32 11.21 6.38
N PRO A 151 -10.00 11.38 7.53
CA PRO A 151 -11.23 10.66 7.80
C PRO A 151 -12.20 10.75 6.62
N PHE A 152 -12.75 9.63 6.20
CA PHE A 152 -13.71 9.58 5.10
C PHE A 152 -15.08 10.04 5.60
N THR A 153 -15.74 10.87 4.81
CA THR A 153 -17.15 11.21 5.04
C THR A 153 -18.05 9.99 4.83
N ALA A 154 -19.27 10.04 5.35
CA ALA A 154 -20.25 8.97 5.16
C ALA A 154 -20.50 8.67 3.68
N ASP A 155 -20.57 9.70 2.84
CA ASP A 155 -20.77 9.58 1.39
C ASP A 155 -19.55 8.97 0.70
N GLU A 156 -18.34 9.37 1.09
CA GLU A 156 -17.11 8.76 0.58
C GLU A 156 -17.00 7.29 0.95
N LEU A 157 -17.46 6.90 2.14
CA LEU A 157 -17.50 5.49 2.52
C LEU A 157 -18.45 4.73 1.59
N GLN A 158 -19.60 5.27 1.21
CA GLN A 158 -20.54 4.58 0.31
C GLN A 158 -20.06 4.49 -1.14
N THR A 159 -19.19 5.38 -1.58
CA THR A 159 -18.64 5.36 -2.95
C THR A 159 -17.45 4.40 -3.06
N ARG A 160 -17.58 3.38 -3.91
CA ARG A 160 -16.42 2.63 -4.42
C ARG A 160 -15.66 3.52 -5.39
N GLY A 161 -14.34 3.58 -5.27
CA GLY A 161 -13.47 4.06 -6.34
C GLY A 161 -13.80 3.27 -7.61
N HIS A 162 -13.89 3.98 -8.73
CA HIS A 162 -14.21 3.37 -10.02
C HIS A 162 -13.25 2.21 -10.29
N ARG A 163 -13.73 0.97 -10.15
CA ARG A 163 -13.12 -0.16 -10.84
C ARG A 163 -13.46 -0.04 -12.32
N PRO A 164 -12.47 -0.09 -13.23
CA PRO A 164 -12.74 -0.40 -14.61
C PRO A 164 -13.46 -1.74 -14.66
N ASN A 165 -14.76 -1.73 -14.94
CA ASN A 165 -15.37 -2.89 -15.56
C ASN A 165 -14.93 -2.91 -17.03
N ASP A 166 -14.74 -4.12 -17.56
CA ASP A 166 -14.34 -4.44 -18.94
C ASP A 166 -15.28 -3.87 -20.01
N SER A 167 -15.26 -2.55 -20.25
CA SER A 167 -15.85 -1.96 -21.44
C SER A 167 -14.89 -0.93 -22.05
N GLY A 168 -14.75 -1.01 -23.38
CA GLY A 168 -13.79 -0.23 -24.17
C GLY A 168 -13.92 1.29 -24.08
N GLU A 169 -14.90 1.82 -23.36
CA GLU A 169 -15.10 3.25 -23.10
C GLU A 169 -14.17 3.81 -22.00
N VAL A 170 -13.66 2.94 -21.11
CA VAL A 170 -12.76 3.35 -20.02
C VAL A 170 -11.42 3.88 -20.54
N LYS A 171 -10.96 3.42 -21.72
CA LYS A 171 -9.69 3.87 -22.32
C LYS A 171 -9.69 5.35 -22.68
N ALA A 172 -10.85 5.93 -23.04
CA ALA A 172 -10.96 7.34 -23.40
C ALA A 172 -11.02 8.27 -22.17
N ALA A 173 -11.72 7.85 -21.10
CA ALA A 173 -11.77 8.58 -19.84
C ALA A 173 -10.44 8.49 -19.07
N GLU A 174 -9.78 7.33 -19.08
CA GLU A 174 -8.43 7.15 -18.54
C GLU A 174 -7.39 7.96 -19.33
N ALA A 175 -7.51 8.10 -20.66
CA ALA A 175 -6.62 8.96 -21.43
C ALA A 175 -6.78 10.45 -21.08
N LEU A 176 -8.02 10.90 -20.81
CA LEU A 176 -8.30 12.28 -20.38
C LEU A 176 -7.88 12.55 -18.92
N LYS A 177 -7.95 11.54 -18.05
CA LYS A 177 -7.43 11.59 -16.67
C LYS A 177 -5.90 11.52 -16.64
N LYS A 178 -5.29 10.66 -17.48
CA LYS A 178 -3.84 10.59 -17.74
C LYS A 178 -3.28 11.93 -18.22
N SER A 179 -4.01 12.71 -19.03
CA SER A 179 -3.54 14.04 -19.45
C SER A 179 -3.52 15.07 -18.31
N LYS A 180 -4.42 14.97 -17.33
CA LYS A 180 -4.41 15.81 -16.11
C LYS A 180 -3.40 15.33 -15.06
N GLU A 181 -3.23 14.01 -14.91
CA GLU A 181 -2.27 13.39 -13.99
C GLU A 181 -0.82 13.52 -14.48
N SER A 182 -0.58 13.64 -15.79
CA SER A 182 0.76 13.89 -16.36
C SER A 182 1.40 15.23 -15.94
N ARG A 183 0.64 16.13 -15.29
CA ARG A 183 1.14 17.37 -14.68
C ARG A 183 1.20 17.32 -13.15
N ALA A 184 0.77 16.23 -12.52
CA ALA A 184 0.72 16.10 -11.07
C ALA A 184 1.98 15.40 -10.55
N ASN A 185 2.81 16.12 -9.80
CA ASN A 185 3.93 15.51 -9.09
C ASN A 185 3.44 14.70 -7.90
N ILE A 186 4.14 13.61 -7.58
CA ILE A 186 3.95 12.91 -6.30
C ILE A 186 4.38 13.89 -5.19
N LYS A 187 3.44 14.26 -4.32
CA LYS A 187 3.67 15.26 -3.26
C LYS A 187 4.31 14.65 -2.02
N GLU A 188 4.04 13.38 -1.79
CA GLU A 188 4.59 12.60 -0.69
C GLU A 188 6.07 12.30 -0.93
N THR A 189 6.87 12.28 0.14
CA THR A 189 8.26 11.84 0.06
C THR A 189 8.32 10.39 -0.40
N MET A 190 9.11 10.14 -1.44
CA MET A 190 9.41 8.80 -1.94
C MET A 190 10.70 8.29 -1.33
N TYR A 191 10.65 7.05 -0.86
CA TYR A 191 11.76 6.34 -0.23
C TYR A 191 12.16 5.16 -1.08
N ARG A 192 13.44 4.81 -1.08
CA ARG A 192 13.96 3.60 -1.75
C ARG A 192 14.30 2.54 -0.71
N LEU A 193 13.69 1.35 -0.82
CA LEU A 193 14.06 0.22 0.02
C LEU A 193 15.56 -0.06 -0.11
N GLY A 194 16.24 -0.33 1.01
CA GLY A 194 17.70 -0.43 1.01
C GLY A 194 18.39 0.69 1.78
N THR A 195 17.78 1.87 1.86
CA THR A 195 18.45 3.07 2.42
C THR A 195 18.10 3.31 3.90
N PRO A 196 18.96 4.04 4.65
CA PRO A 196 18.69 4.40 6.04
C PRO A 196 17.38 5.18 6.21
N GLU A 197 17.08 6.12 5.31
CA GLU A 197 15.89 6.97 5.36
C GLU A 197 14.61 6.13 5.20
N ALA A 198 14.64 5.13 4.31
CA ALA A 198 13.55 4.18 4.12
C ALA A 198 13.31 3.33 5.38
N ALA A 199 14.39 2.85 6.02
CA ALA A 199 14.28 2.09 7.26
C ALA A 199 13.67 2.95 8.38
N ILE A 200 14.12 4.20 8.54
CA ILE A 200 13.57 5.16 9.51
C ILE A 200 12.09 5.43 9.22
N ALA A 201 11.71 5.61 7.95
CA ALA A 201 10.32 5.86 7.57
C ALA A 201 9.41 4.66 7.88
N LEU A 202 9.83 3.44 7.57
CA LEU A 202 9.09 2.22 7.89
C LEU A 202 8.99 2.01 9.41
N HIS A 203 10.09 2.16 10.13
CA HIS A 203 10.11 2.07 11.59
C HIS A 203 9.13 3.06 12.23
N ASN A 204 9.16 4.32 11.81
CA ASN A 204 8.21 5.34 12.29
C ASN A 204 6.75 5.01 11.93
N TYR A 205 6.50 4.47 10.74
CA TYR A 205 5.15 4.07 10.34
C TYR A 205 4.61 2.95 11.23
N ILE A 206 5.42 1.91 11.47
CA ILE A 206 5.03 0.75 12.27
C ILE A 206 4.88 1.11 13.75
N THR A 207 5.80 1.90 14.31
CA THR A 207 5.77 2.27 15.74
C THR A 207 4.71 3.33 16.08
N LYS A 208 4.49 4.33 15.21
CA LYS A 208 3.54 5.42 15.53
C LYS A 208 2.07 5.06 15.36
N GLY A 209 1.74 4.06 14.54
CA GLY A 209 0.35 3.63 14.41
C GLY A 209 -0.10 2.63 15.48
N GLY A 210 0.73 2.36 16.50
CA GLY A 210 0.34 1.64 17.71
C GLY A 210 -0.47 2.45 18.73
N VAL A 211 -0.86 3.69 18.39
CA VAL A 211 -1.68 4.54 19.27
C VAL A 211 -3.04 4.75 18.63
N PHE A 212 -3.94 3.78 18.82
CA PHE A 212 -5.37 3.99 18.64
C PHE A 212 -6.07 4.13 19.98
#